data_AF-A0A5R2MWC6-F1
#
_entry.id   AF-A0A5R2MWC6-F1
#
_cell.length_a   1.000
_cell.length_b   1.000
_cell.length_c   1.000
_cell.angle_alpha   90.00
_cell.angle_beta   90.00
_cell.angle_gamma   90.00
#
_symmetry.space_group_name_H-M   'P 1'
#
loop_
_entity.id
_entity.type
_entity.pdbx_description
1 polymer ?
#
loop_
_entity_poly.entity_id
_entity_poly.type
_entity_poly.pdbx_seq_one_letter_code
_entity_poly.pdbx_strand_id
1 'polypeptide(L)'
;IDHYLKAKTFATQKLDIAAYRKKVDLLIELFDAELLAAKAGFGAPSEVPVFVVGMPRSGTTLTEQICSSHPEVHGAGELAKLRRIAIACGLHEEVGRVLGEPVKS
;
A
#
# COMPACT_ATOMS: atom_id res chain seq x y z
N ILE A 1 -0.68 -26.71 22.31
CA ILE A 1 0.62 -26.00 22.51
C ILE A 1 1.49 -26.08 21.24
N ASP A 2 1.50 -27.21 20.51
CA ASP A 2 2.27 -27.38 19.26
C ASP A 2 2.00 -26.36 18.15
N HIS A 3 0.75 -25.93 17.95
CA HIS A 3 0.42 -24.94 16.91
C HIS A 3 1.03 -23.56 17.18
N TYR A 4 1.19 -23.17 18.46
CA TYR A 4 1.82 -21.91 18.86
C TYR A 4 3.34 -21.93 18.61
N LEU A 5 3.99 -23.07 18.88
CA LEU A 5 5.42 -23.25 18.61
C LEU A 5 5.72 -23.27 17.10
N LYS A 6 4.87 -23.93 16.30
CA LYS A 6 4.93 -23.87 14.83
C LYS A 6 4.71 -22.45 14.28
N ALA A 7 3.83 -21.66 14.90
CA ALA A 7 3.66 -20.25 14.52
C ALA A 7 4.93 -19.43 14.75
N LYS A 8 5.66 -19.70 15.84
CA LYS A 8 6.91 -19.02 16.19
C LYS A 8 8.08 -19.35 15.25
N THR A 9 8.01 -20.48 14.53
CA THR A 9 8.99 -20.84 13.49
C THR A 9 8.76 -20.13 12.15
N PHE A 10 7.57 -19.56 11.91
CA PHE A 10 7.39 -18.63 10.81
C PHE A 10 8.02 -17.29 11.22
N ALA A 11 9.23 -17.05 10.73
CA ALA A 11 9.91 -15.78 10.93
C ALA A 11 9.00 -14.64 10.46
N THR A 12 8.44 -13.88 11.40
CA THR A 12 7.87 -12.59 11.10
C THR A 12 8.97 -11.75 10.47
N GLN A 13 8.70 -11.19 9.29
CA GLN A 13 9.64 -10.25 8.69
C GLN A 13 9.94 -9.16 9.72
N LYS A 14 11.21 -9.02 10.09
CA LYS A 14 11.66 -7.97 10.99
C LYS A 14 11.44 -6.64 10.26
N LEU A 15 10.58 -5.80 10.82
CA LEU A 15 10.33 -4.46 10.29
C LEU A 15 11.63 -3.64 10.38
N ASP A 16 12.14 -3.23 9.22
CA ASP A 16 13.24 -2.27 9.12
C ASP A 16 12.65 -0.85 9.01
N ILE A 17 12.72 -0.11 10.11
CA ILE A 17 12.19 1.26 10.19
C ILE A 17 12.96 2.21 9.28
N ALA A 18 14.28 2.03 9.13
CA ALA A 18 15.10 2.90 8.30
C ALA A 18 14.76 2.70 6.81
N ALA A 19 14.65 1.45 6.38
CA ALA A 19 14.23 1.12 5.02
C ALA A 19 12.81 1.60 4.74
N TYR A 20 11.88 1.45 5.70
CA TYR A 20 10.51 1.95 5.55
C TYR A 20 10.47 3.48 5.40
N ARG A 21 11.21 4.22 6.21
CA ARG A 21 11.31 5.69 6.10
C ARG A 21 11.86 6.12 4.75
N LYS A 22 12.98 5.56 4.31
CA LYS A 22 13.57 5.86 2.98
C LYS A 22 12.56 5.64 1.86
N LYS A 23 11.75 4.57 1.93
CA LYS A 23 10.69 4.31 0.95
C LYS A 23 9.57 5.36 0.97
N VAL A 24 9.19 5.85 2.15
CA VAL A 24 8.20 6.94 2.28
C VAL A 24 8.77 8.25 1.73
N ASP A 25 10.03 8.57 2.03
CA ASP A 25 10.68 9.78 1.52
C ASP A 25 10.77 9.77 -0.02
N LEU A 26 11.17 8.64 -0.62
CA LEU A 26 11.17 8.47 -2.08
C LEU A 26 9.79 8.62 -2.72
N LEU A 27 8.72 8.17 -2.05
CA LEU A 27 7.36 8.36 -2.52
C LEU A 27 6.96 9.84 -2.50
N ILE A 28 7.33 10.57 -1.45
CA ILE A 28 7.06 12.01 -1.33
C ILE A 28 7.83 12.79 -2.40
N GLU A 29 9.11 12.47 -2.60
CA GLU A 29 9.96 13.09 -3.63
C GLU A 29 9.45 12.81 -5.05
N LEU A 30 8.98 11.59 -5.32
CA LEU A 30 8.47 11.23 -6.64
C LEU A 30 7.22 12.01 -7.02
N PHE A 31 6.28 12.18 -6.09
CA PHE A 31 5.02 12.89 -6.35
C PHE A 31 5.12 14.38 -6.00
N ASP A 32 6.12 15.05 -6.60
CA ASP A 32 6.31 16.48 -6.44
C ASP A 32 5.27 17.34 -7.19
N ALA A 33 5.34 18.66 -6.97
CA ALA A 33 4.40 19.59 -7.58
C ALA A 33 4.51 19.62 -9.13
N GLU A 34 5.70 19.41 -9.68
CA GLU A 34 5.94 19.43 -11.12
C GLU A 34 5.30 18.22 -11.80
N LEU A 35 5.51 17.01 -11.25
CA LEU A 35 4.89 15.79 -11.75
C LEU A 35 3.37 15.89 -11.66
N LEU A 36 2.82 16.36 -10.53
CA LEU A 36 1.38 16.50 -10.36
C LEU A 36 0.78 17.50 -11.35
N ALA A 37 1.44 18.64 -11.59
CA ALA A 37 1.02 19.61 -12.59
C ALA A 37 1.08 19.03 -14.02
N ALA A 38 2.14 18.28 -14.35
CA ALA A 38 2.28 17.61 -15.64
C ALA A 38 1.23 16.52 -15.89
N LYS A 39 0.58 16.01 -14.82
CA LYS A 39 -0.54 15.06 -14.90
C LYS A 39 -1.91 15.72 -14.73
N ALA A 40 -1.98 17.05 -14.64
CA ALA A 40 -3.26 17.76 -14.62
C ALA A 40 -4.07 17.43 -15.90
N GLY A 41 -5.36 17.14 -15.73
CA GLY A 41 -6.26 16.76 -16.83
C GLY A 41 -6.22 15.26 -17.20
N PHE A 42 -5.34 14.46 -16.61
CA PHE A 42 -5.40 13.00 -16.72
C PHE A 42 -6.26 12.41 -15.59
N GLY A 43 -7.00 11.33 -15.89
CA GLY A 43 -7.86 10.63 -14.93
C GLY A 43 -9.34 10.67 -15.32
N ALA A 44 -10.18 10.08 -14.48
CA ALA A 44 -11.63 10.18 -14.63
C ALA A 44 -12.14 11.44 -13.92
N PRO A 45 -13.04 12.25 -14.52
CA PRO A 45 -13.60 13.44 -13.88
C PRO A 45 -14.64 13.12 -12.80
N SER A 46 -14.78 11.84 -12.44
CA SER A 46 -15.78 11.38 -11.49
C SER A 46 -15.32 11.64 -10.06
N GLU A 47 -16.19 12.26 -9.26
CA GLU A 47 -15.99 12.44 -7.81
C GLU A 47 -16.43 11.23 -6.98
N VAL A 48 -16.91 10.17 -7.64
CA VAL A 48 -17.42 8.95 -6.98
C VAL A 48 -16.35 8.15 -6.21
N PRO A 49 -15.08 8.03 -6.66
CA PRO A 49 -14.09 7.24 -5.93
C PRO A 49 -13.77 7.85 -4.55
N VAL A 50 -14.14 7.15 -3.48
CA VAL A 50 -13.80 7.51 -2.10
C VAL A 50 -12.61 6.67 -1.63
N PHE A 51 -11.55 7.32 -1.16
CA PHE A 51 -10.37 6.64 -0.60
C PHE A 51 -10.39 6.70 0.93
N VAL A 52 -10.37 5.53 1.57
CA VAL A 52 -10.18 5.42 3.03
C VAL A 52 -8.69 5.32 3.32
N VAL A 53 -8.12 6.32 4.01
CA VAL A 53 -6.69 6.39 4.34
C VAL A 53 -6.50 6.31 5.85
N GLY A 54 -5.55 5.48 6.29
CA GLY A 54 -5.22 5.35 7.71
C GLY A 54 -4.05 4.41 7.94
N MET A 55 -3.53 4.40 9.16
CA MET A 55 -2.47 3.48 9.57
C MET A 55 -2.99 2.03 9.61
N PRO A 56 -2.13 1.01 9.44
CA PRO A 56 -2.53 -0.37 9.67
C PRO A 56 -3.19 -0.53 11.04
N ARG A 57 -4.31 -1.25 11.09
CA ARG A 57 -5.09 -1.52 12.32
C ARG A 57 -5.84 -0.30 12.91
N SER A 58 -6.00 0.79 12.14
CA SER A 58 -6.80 1.97 12.55
C SER A 58 -8.31 1.86 12.25
N GLY A 59 -8.79 0.68 11.82
CA GLY A 59 -10.21 0.46 11.53
C GLY A 59 -10.66 0.83 10.12
N THR A 60 -9.74 1.04 9.17
CA THR A 60 -10.08 1.37 7.77
C THR A 60 -11.02 0.35 7.11
N THR A 61 -10.86 -0.95 7.41
CA THR A 61 -11.78 -2.00 6.93
C THR A 61 -13.19 -1.82 7.50
N LEU A 62 -13.33 -1.46 8.78
CA LEU A 62 -14.63 -1.19 9.39
C LEU A 62 -15.26 0.07 8.77
N THR A 63 -14.47 1.12 8.55
CA THR A 63 -14.92 2.34 7.86
C THR A 63 -15.45 2.02 6.46
N GLU A 64 -14.73 1.24 5.67
CA GLU A 64 -15.20 0.76 4.36
C GLU A 64 -16.51 -0.02 4.48
N GLN A 65 -16.60 -0.95 5.43
CA GLN A 65 -17.80 -1.77 5.65
C GLN A 65 -19.03 -0.91 5.97
N ILE A 66 -18.88 0.11 6.84
CA ILE A 66 -19.95 1.05 7.17
C ILE A 66 -20.41 1.79 5.91
N CYS A 67 -19.49 2.33 5.11
CA CYS A 67 -19.83 2.99 3.85
C CYS A 67 -20.54 2.04 2.87
N SER A 68 -20.05 0.82 2.70
CA SER A 68 -20.63 -0.20 1.80
C SER A 68 -21.97 -0.76 2.26
N SER A 69 -22.43 -0.41 3.47
CA SER A 69 -23.78 -0.74 3.92
C SER A 69 -24.85 0.12 3.23
N HIS A 70 -24.45 1.20 2.54
CA HIS A 70 -25.35 2.01 1.72
C HIS A 70 -25.56 1.35 0.33
N PRO A 71 -26.79 1.27 -0.20
CA PRO A 71 -27.09 0.54 -1.44
C PRO A 71 -26.37 1.09 -2.68
N GLU A 72 -25.99 2.37 -2.68
CA GLU A 72 -25.26 3.02 -3.77
C GLU A 72 -23.74 2.99 -3.62
N VAL A 73 -23.21 2.37 -2.55
CA VAL A 73 -21.77 2.33 -2.28
C VAL A 73 -21.26 0.90 -2.38
N HIS A 74 -20.22 0.71 -3.20
CA HIS A 74 -19.52 -0.56 -3.33
C HIS A 74 -18.15 -0.49 -2.65
N GLY A 75 -17.87 -1.40 -1.71
CA GLY A 75 -16.54 -1.58 -1.14
C GLY A 75 -15.59 -2.22 -2.15
N ALA A 76 -14.46 -1.59 -2.42
CA ALA A 76 -13.50 -2.03 -3.44
C ALA A 76 -12.38 -2.93 -2.88
N GLY A 77 -12.26 -3.02 -1.55
CA GLY A 77 -11.21 -3.73 -0.84
C GLY A 77 -9.83 -3.09 -0.99
N GLU A 78 -8.79 -3.85 -0.63
CA GLU A 78 -7.41 -3.40 -0.72
C GLU A 78 -6.85 -3.56 -2.14
N LEU A 79 -6.88 -2.48 -2.93
CA LEU A 79 -6.38 -2.47 -4.31
C LEU A 79 -4.90 -2.06 -4.40
N ALA A 80 -4.09 -2.85 -5.11
CA ALA A 80 -2.70 -2.53 -5.40
C ALA A 80 -2.50 -1.44 -6.50
N LYS A 81 -3.55 -0.73 -6.92
CA LYS A 81 -3.52 0.16 -8.09
C LYS A 81 -2.60 1.38 -7.87
N LEU A 82 -2.69 2.05 -6.73
CA LEU A 82 -1.82 3.20 -6.42
C LEU A 82 -0.34 2.80 -6.37
N ARG A 83 -0.02 1.62 -5.82
CA ARG A 83 1.34 1.07 -5.85
C ARG A 83 1.84 0.90 -7.29
N ARG A 84 1.00 0.37 -8.19
CA ARG A 84 1.35 0.18 -9.61
C ARG A 84 1.57 1.51 -10.32
N ILE A 85 0.77 2.53 -9.99
CA ILE A 85 0.95 3.89 -10.51
C ILE A 85 2.29 4.46 -10.06
N ALA A 86 2.64 4.36 -8.78
CA ALA A 86 3.93 4.84 -8.28
C ALA A 86 5.11 4.18 -9.01
N ILE A 87 5.06 2.86 -9.24
CA ILE A 87 6.08 2.15 -10.04
C ILE A 87 6.14 2.69 -11.47
N ALA A 88 4.97 2.88 -12.12
CA ALA A 88 4.90 3.41 -13.47
C ALA A 88 5.39 4.87 -13.59
N CYS A 89 5.33 5.64 -12.49
CA CYS A 89 5.85 7.00 -12.40
C CYS A 89 7.37 7.05 -12.16
N GLY A 90 8.03 5.93 -11.84
CA GLY A 90 9.47 5.88 -11.59
C GLY A 90 9.87 5.49 -10.16
N LEU A 91 8.94 4.99 -9.34
CA LEU A 91 9.31 4.39 -8.06
C LEU A 91 10.07 3.07 -8.30
N HIS A 92 11.39 3.13 -8.23
CA HIS A 92 12.24 1.96 -8.26
C HIS A 92 12.46 1.47 -6.82
N GLU A 93 11.96 0.28 -6.49
CA GLU A 93 12.40 -0.39 -5.27
C GLU A 93 13.87 -0.77 -5.46
N GLU A 94 14.77 -0.30 -4.58
CA GLU A 94 16.14 -0.84 -4.53
C GLU A 94 16.02 -2.36 -4.43
N VAL A 95 16.61 -3.07 -5.41
CA VAL A 95 16.64 -4.53 -5.43
C VAL A 95 17.46 -4.98 -4.23
N GLY A 96 16.76 -5.34 -3.16
CA GLY A 96 17.37 -5.72 -1.89
C GLY A 96 16.51 -6.61 -0.99
N ARG A 97 15.39 -7.17 -1.49
CA ARG A 97 14.80 -8.45 -1.07
C ARG A 97 13.48 -8.68 -1.79
N VAL A 98 13.40 -9.78 -2.54
CA VAL A 98 12.11 -10.34 -2.94
C VAL A 98 11.41 -10.88 -1.69
N LEU A 99 10.20 -10.39 -1.43
CA LEU A 99 9.30 -10.96 -0.44
C LEU A 99 8.94 -12.40 -0.87
N GLY A 100 9.60 -13.40 -0.28
CA GLY A 100 9.16 -14.80 -0.33
C GLY A 100 10.13 -15.85 -0.85
N GLU A 101 11.38 -15.53 -1.23
CA GLU A 101 12.30 -16.59 -1.68
C GLU A 101 13.08 -17.24 -0.52
N PRO A 102 13.11 -18.59 -0.44
CA PRO A 102 13.88 -19.30 0.56
C PRO A 102 15.38 -19.22 0.24
N VAL A 103 16.19 -18.98 1.25
CA VAL A 103 17.65 -19.05 1.16
C VAL A 103 18.05 -20.50 0.84
N LYS A 104 18.57 -20.74 -0.36
CA LYS A 104 19.29 -21.97 -0.72
C LYS A 104 20.78 -21.66 -0.90
N SER A 105 21.58 -21.97 0.11
CA SER A 105 22.57 -23.06 0.13
C SER A 105 23.25 -23.10 1.49
#